data_AF-A0A939UVQ3-F1
#
_entry.id   AF-A0A939UVQ3-F1
#
_cell.length_a   1.000
_cell.length_b   1.000
_cell.length_c   1.000
_cell.angle_alpha   90.00
_cell.angle_beta   90.00
_cell.angle_gamma   90.00
#
_symmetry.space_group_name_H-M   'P 1'
#
loop_
_entity.id
_entity.type
_entity.pdbx_description
1 polymer ?
#
loop_
_entity_poly.entity_id
_entity_poly.type
_entity_poly.pdbx_seq_one_letter_code
_entity_poly.pdbx_strand_id
1 'polypeptide(L)'
;MNSISLKYGYQFNLLRQLAITPQLGYNYNFLTANAAVSGNTTYGNGASSSAFTLGAKLQFVPMEHLSFFMTPEYMLALSKDKNFKTITNSSNFSGDGFTLHVGLLANF
;
A
#
# COMPACT_ATOMS: atom_id res chain seq x y z
N MET A 1 -11.99 -3.99 3.18
CA MET A 1 -10.81 -4.48 2.43
C MET A 1 -9.69 -4.57 3.43
N ASN A 2 -9.15 -5.77 3.63
CA ASN A 2 -8.06 -5.97 4.58
C ASN A 2 -6.76 -6.13 3.80
N SER A 3 -5.71 -5.50 4.31
CA SER A 3 -4.39 -5.47 3.66
C SER A 3 -3.31 -5.71 4.68
N ILE A 4 -2.43 -6.66 4.40
CA ILE A 4 -1.19 -6.86 5.14
C ILE A 4 -0.07 -6.33 4.26
N SER A 5 0.72 -5.41 4.80
CA SER A 5 1.85 -4.80 4.11
C SER A 5 3.12 -5.06 4.92
N LEU A 6 4.12 -5.66 4.26
CA LEU A 6 5.46 -5.81 4.81
C LEU A 6 6.40 -4.92 4.00
N LYS A 7 7.16 -4.06 4.67
CA LYS A 7 8.14 -3.17 4.05
C LYS A 7 9.50 -3.34 4.71
N TYR A 8 10.54 -3.45 3.89
CA TYR A 8 11.92 -3.51 4.30
C TYR A 8 12.69 -2.37 3.62
N GLY A 9 13.41 -1.58 4.40
CA GLY A 9 14.16 -0.45 3.90
C GLY A 9 15.27 -0.05 4.88
N TYR A 10 16.26 0.67 4.37
CA TYR A 10 17.36 1.17 5.17
C TYR A 10 17.29 2.70 5.23
N GLN A 11 17.32 3.25 6.44
CA GLN A 11 17.20 4.69 6.64
C GLN A 11 18.57 5.38 6.57
N PHE A 12 18.66 6.39 5.72
CA PHE A 12 19.78 7.32 5.64
C PHE A 12 19.36 8.65 6.24
N ASN A 13 20.05 9.06 7.30
CA ASN A 13 19.89 10.39 7.88
C ASN A 13 20.77 11.37 7.09
N LEU A 14 20.14 12.22 6.28
CA LEU A 14 20.85 13.23 5.49
C LEU A 14 21.20 14.44 6.38
N LEU A 15 20.27 14.83 7.25
CA LEU A 15 20.40 15.93 8.21
C LEU A 15 19.79 15.49 9.54
N ARG A 16 20.02 16.27 10.60
CA ARG A 16 19.38 16.05 11.91
C ARG A 16 17.85 16.02 11.84
N GLN A 17 17.28 16.71 10.85
CA GLN A 17 15.83 16.87 10.67
C GLN A 17 15.30 16.19 9.40
N LEU A 18 16.17 15.61 8.56
CA LEU A 18 15.75 15.03 7.27
C LEU A 18 16.37 13.64 7.10
N ALA A 19 15.50 12.65 6.88
CA ALA A 19 15.89 11.29 6.58
C ALA A 19 15.20 10.78 5.32
N ILE A 20 15.88 9.90 4.60
CA ILE A 20 15.34 9.17 3.46
C ILE A 20 15.53 7.67 3.68
N THR A 21 14.50 6.88 3.39
CA THR A 21 14.50 5.42 3.54
C THR A 21 14.03 4.80 2.23
N PRO A 22 14.94 4.44 1.30
CA PRO A 22 14.57 3.55 0.20
C PRO A 22 14.00 2.26 0.78
N GLN A 23 12.86 1.81 0.23
CA GLN A 23 12.10 0.69 0.75
C GLN A 23 11.52 -0.16 -0.38
N LEU A 24 11.60 -1.47 -0.15
CA LEU A 24 10.95 -2.51 -0.92
C LEU A 24 9.86 -3.11 -0.03
N GLY A 25 8.70 -3.39 -0.61
CA GLY A 25 7.59 -3.95 0.16
C GLY A 25 6.81 -4.98 -0.61
N TYR A 26 6.01 -5.72 0.12
CA TYR A 26 5.06 -6.69 -0.38
C TYR A 26 3.71 -6.44 0.29
N ASN A 27 2.70 -6.20 -0.53
CA ASN A 27 1.33 -5.98 -0.10
C ASN A 27 0.51 -7.19 -0.49
N TYR A 28 -0.20 -7.76 0.48
CA TYR A 28 -1.20 -8.79 0.29
C TYR A 28 -2.56 -8.25 0.71
N ASN A 29 -3.42 -8.05 -0.28
CA ASN A 29 -4.78 -7.55 -0.10
C ASN A 29 -5.76 -8.71 -0.27
N PHE A 30 -6.74 -8.80 0.62
CA PHE A 30 -7.82 -9.76 0.49
C PHE A 30 -9.17 -9.11 0.75
N LEU A 31 -10.14 -9.49 -0.07
CA LEU A 31 -11.52 -9.02 0.02
C LEU A 31 -12.35 -10.03 0.81
N THR A 32 -12.77 -9.64 2.01
CA THR A 32 -13.77 -10.36 2.80
C THR A 32 -15.11 -9.68 2.59
N ALA A 33 -16.08 -10.38 2.01
CA ALA A 33 -17.43 -9.86 1.85
C ALA A 33 -18.18 -9.95 3.20
N ASN A 34 -18.42 -8.82 3.85
CA ASN A 34 -19.20 -8.75 5.10
C ASN A 34 -20.61 -8.18 4.91
N ALA A 35 -21.07 -7.97 3.68
CA ALA A 35 -22.44 -7.55 3.43
C ALA A 35 -23.04 -8.39 2.30
N ALA A 36 -24.02 -9.24 2.67
CA ALA A 36 -24.98 -9.78 1.73
C ALA A 36 -25.78 -8.59 1.16
N VAL A 37 -25.36 -8.09 0.00
CA VAL A 37 -26.22 -7.21 -0.78
C VAL A 37 -27.33 -8.09 -1.34
N SER A 38 -28.57 -7.78 -0.94
CA SER A 38 -29.80 -8.46 -1.34
C SER A 38 -29.81 -8.80 -2.84
N GLY A 39 -29.67 -10.08 -3.17
CA GLY A 39 -29.49 -10.58 -4.54
C GLY A 39 -28.31 -11.56 -4.57
N ASN A 40 -28.57 -12.80 -4.96
CA ASN A 40 -27.80 -14.02 -4.69
C ASN A 40 -26.39 -14.13 -5.34
N THR A 41 -25.63 -13.05 -5.45
CA THR A 41 -24.30 -13.01 -6.07
C THR A 41 -23.35 -12.10 -5.28
N THR A 42 -22.58 -12.69 -4.37
CA THR A 42 -21.43 -12.06 -3.72
C THR A 42 -20.23 -12.05 -4.66
N TYR A 43 -20.18 -11.08 -5.57
CA TYR A 43 -18.99 -10.86 -6.40
C TYR A 43 -17.80 -10.42 -5.53
N GLY A 44 -16.71 -11.18 -5.58
CA GLY A 44 -15.42 -10.78 -4.98
C GLY A 44 -15.11 -11.29 -3.57
N ASN A 45 -15.93 -12.17 -2.98
CA ASN A 45 -15.57 -12.82 -1.72
C ASN A 45 -14.38 -13.78 -1.92
N GLY A 46 -13.32 -13.60 -1.14
CA GLY A 46 -12.09 -14.40 -1.24
C GLY A 46 -11.13 -13.93 -2.35
N ALA A 47 -11.44 -12.86 -3.08
CA ALA A 47 -10.52 -12.33 -4.07
C ALA A 47 -9.29 -11.73 -3.37
N SER A 48 -8.12 -12.29 -3.69
CA SER A 48 -6.83 -11.83 -3.17
C SER A 48 -5.97 -11.24 -4.28
N SER A 49 -5.13 -10.28 -3.90
CA SER A 49 -4.17 -9.63 -4.80
C SER A 49 -2.88 -9.41 -4.04
N SER A 50 -1.77 -9.72 -4.69
CA SER A 50 -0.44 -9.42 -4.18
C SER A 50 0.30 -8.45 -5.10
N ALA A 51 1.02 -7.52 -4.48
CA ALA A 51 1.84 -6.54 -5.18
C ALA A 51 3.19 -6.34 -4.50
N PHE A 52 4.25 -6.25 -5.28
CA PHE A 52 5.53 -5.71 -4.81
C PHE A 52 5.44 -4.19 -4.88
N THR A 53 6.04 -3.52 -3.93
CA THR A 53 6.13 -2.06 -3.89
C THR A 53 7.58 -1.65 -3.87
N LEU A 54 7.94 -0.68 -4.70
CA LEU A 54 9.23 -0.02 -4.67
C LEU A 54 9.00 1.46 -4.41
N GLY A 55 9.67 2.01 -3.41
CA GLY A 55 9.52 3.42 -3.11
C GLY A 55 10.57 3.94 -2.15
N ALA A 56 10.35 5.15 -1.66
CA ALA A 56 11.19 5.76 -0.64
C ALA A 56 10.31 6.49 0.37
N LYS A 57 10.67 6.43 1.65
CA LYS A 57 10.10 7.29 2.69
C LYS A 57 11.00 8.51 2.85
N LEU A 58 10.44 9.70 2.73
CA LEU A 58 11.07 10.95 3.13
C LEU A 58 10.46 11.35 4.46
N GLN A 59 11.31 11.62 5.45
CA GLN A 59 10.90 11.97 6.79
C GLN A 59 11.54 13.30 7.19
N PHE A 60 10.70 14.24 7.62
CA PHE A 60 11.10 15.52 8.17
C PHE A 60 10.72 15.59 9.65
N VAL A 61 11.67 15.95 10.50
CA VAL A 61 11.54 15.98 11.96
C VAL A 61 11.83 17.41 12.43
N PRO A 62 10.84 18.32 12.39
CA PRO A 62 11.06 19.70 12.83
C PRO A 62 11.29 19.81 14.34
N MET A 63 10.80 18.85 15.13
CA MET A 63 10.89 18.83 16.60
C MET A 63 10.89 17.39 17.11
N GLU A 64 11.44 17.15 18.31
CA GLU A 64 11.80 15.81 18.81
C GLU A 64 10.61 14.83 18.92
N HIS A 65 9.39 15.34 19.03
CA HIS A 65 8.16 14.56 19.20
C HIS A 65 7.23 14.58 17.99
N LEU A 66 7.56 15.34 16.93
CA LEU A 66 6.71 15.45 15.75
C LEU A 66 7.53 15.23 14.49
N SER A 67 7.07 14.28 13.68
CA SER A 67 7.65 14.00 12.38
C SER A 67 6.59 13.97 11.30
N PHE A 68 6.90 14.61 10.18
CA PHE A 68 6.16 14.50 8.94
C PHE A 68 6.83 13.45 8.06
N PHE A 69 6.06 12.63 7.37
CA PHE A 69 6.60 11.73 6.38
C PHE A 69 5.77 11.72 5.11
N MET A 70 6.45 11.48 4.00
CA MET A 70 5.86 11.15 2.72
C MET A 70 6.52 9.89 2.16
N THR A 71 5.71 9.03 1.55
CA THR A 71 6.12 7.73 1.04
C THR A 71 5.57 7.55 -0.37
N PRO A 72 6.25 8.11 -1.38
CA PRO A 72 6.01 7.75 -2.79
C PRO A 72 6.42 6.29 -3.03
N GLU A 73 5.48 5.49 -3.51
CA GLU A 73 5.64 4.07 -3.77
C GLU A 73 4.96 3.69 -5.08
N TYR A 74 5.68 2.93 -5.91
CA TYR A 74 5.14 2.31 -7.10
C TYR A 74 4.80 0.84 -6.80
N MET A 75 3.56 0.46 -7.08
CA MET A 75 3.05 -0.89 -6.87
C MET A 75 3.06 -1.66 -8.20
N LEU A 76 3.65 -2.86 -8.17
CA LEU A 76 3.69 -3.85 -9.25
C LEU A 76 2.87 -5.06 -8.83
N ALA A 77 1.69 -5.26 -9.42
CA ALA A 77 0.82 -6.40 -9.15
C ALA A 77 1.41 -7.69 -9.74
N LEU A 78 1.73 -8.66 -8.89
CA LEU A 78 2.34 -9.93 -9.33
C LEU A 78 1.31 -11.03 -9.58
N SER A 79 0.31 -11.13 -8.71
CA SER A 79 -0.68 -12.20 -8.80
C SER A 79 -2.08 -11.62 -8.64
N LYS A 80 -2.85 -11.77 -9.70
CA LYS A 80 -4.28 -11.46 -9.76
C LYS A 80 -5.02 -12.79 -9.82
N ASP A 81 -5.81 -13.09 -8.79
CA ASP A 81 -6.69 -14.27 -8.78
C ASP A 81 -7.69 -14.23 -9.95
N LYS A 82 -8.24 -15.37 -10.38
CA LYS A 82 -9.13 -15.49 -11.56
C LYS A 82 -10.32 -14.52 -11.51
N ASN A 83 -10.89 -14.30 -10.32
CA ASN A 83 -11.96 -13.34 -10.07
C ASN A 83 -11.49 -11.87 -10.16
N PHE A 84 -10.24 -11.60 -9.78
CA PHE A 84 -9.66 -10.26 -9.89
C PHE A 84 -9.38 -9.93 -11.36
N LYS A 85 -8.89 -10.89 -12.16
CA LYS A 85 -8.70 -10.73 -13.61
C LYS A 85 -10.00 -10.41 -14.35
N THR A 86 -11.12 -11.03 -13.97
CA THR A 86 -12.43 -10.74 -14.59
C THR A 86 -12.84 -9.30 -14.33
N ILE A 87 -12.71 -8.82 -13.09
CA ILE A 87 -13.00 -7.43 -12.71
C ILE A 87 -12.09 -6.46 -13.46
N THR A 88 -10.78 -6.74 -13.49
CA THR A 88 -9.76 -5.91 -14.15
C THR A 88 -10.06 -5.70 -15.64
N ASN A 89 -10.44 -6.77 -16.35
CA ASN A 89 -10.76 -6.73 -17.79
C ASN A 89 -12.09 -6.00 -18.08
N SER A 90 -13.07 -6.06 -17.18
CA SER A 90 -14.34 -5.35 -17.36
C SER A 90 -14.27 -3.84 -17.04
N SER A 91 -13.18 -3.35 -16.45
CA SER A 91 -13.14 -2.00 -15.84
C SER A 91 -11.91 -1.14 -16.17
N ASN A 92 -11.02 -1.59 -17.06
CA ASN A 92 -9.77 -0.88 -17.43
C ASN A 92 -8.87 -0.49 -16.24
N PHE A 93 -9.04 -1.10 -15.06
CA PHE A 93 -8.17 -0.83 -13.92
C PHE A 93 -6.82 -1.53 -14.10
N SER A 94 -5.73 -0.77 -14.21
CA SER A 94 -4.38 -1.32 -14.06
C SER A 94 -4.21 -1.84 -12.62
N GLY A 95 -3.54 -2.99 -12.45
CA GLY A 95 -3.18 -3.47 -11.12
C GLY A 95 -1.93 -2.79 -10.56
N ASP A 96 -1.21 -2.09 -11.43
CA ASP A 96 -0.02 -1.33 -11.12
C ASP A 96 -0.40 0.14 -10.94
N GLY A 97 0.24 0.80 -9.99
CA GLY A 97 -0.12 2.18 -9.69
C GLY A 97 0.92 2.88 -8.85
N PHE A 98 0.92 4.21 -8.96
CA PHE A 98 1.66 5.07 -8.06
C PHE A 98 0.78 5.42 -6.86
N THR A 99 1.35 5.28 -5.67
CA THR A 99 0.73 5.62 -4.40
C THR A 99 1.62 6.60 -3.66
N LEU A 100 1.01 7.62 -3.08
CA LEU A 100 1.69 8.57 -2.21
C LEU A 100 1.01 8.53 -0.86
N HIS A 101 1.73 8.02 0.13
CA HIS A 101 1.30 8.09 1.51
C HIS A 101 1.89 9.35 2.14
N VAL A 102 1.08 10.11 2.87
CA VAL A 102 1.55 11.25 3.66
C VAL A 102 1.00 11.10 5.07
N GLY A 103 1.79 11.49 6.06
CA GLY A 103 1.36 11.34 7.43
C GLY A 103 2.21 12.10 8.42
N LEU A 104 1.71 12.07 9.64
CA LEU A 104 2.29 12.65 10.84
C LEU A 104 2.57 11.52 11.82
N LEU A 105 3.71 11.57 12.47
CA LEU A 105 4.11 10.66 13.52
C LEU A 105 4.41 11.51 14.75
N ALA A 106 3.61 11.32 15.79
CA ALA A 106 3.81 11.92 17.10
C ALA A 106 4.41 10.86 18.04
N ASN A 107 5.57 11.13 18.61
CA ASN A 107 6.18 10.30 19.65
C ASN A 107 5.90 10.96 21.00
N PHE A 108 5.34 10.20 21.95
CA PHE A 108 5.00 10.64 23.31
C PHE A 108 5.75 9.81 24.34
#